data_AF-A0A934DCM4-F1
#
_entry.id   AF-A0A934DCM4-F1
#
_cell.length_a   1.000
_cell.length_b   1.000
_cell.length_c   1.000
_cell.angle_alpha   90.00
_cell.angle_beta   90.00
_cell.angle_gamma   90.00
#
_symmetry.space_group_name_H-M   'P 1'
#
loop_
_entity.id
_entity.type
_entity.pdbx_description
1 polymer ?
#
loop_
_entity_poly.entity_id
_entity_poly.type
_entity_poly.pdbx_seq_one_letter_code
_entity_poly.pdbx_strand_id
1 'polypeptide(L)'
;MIESPKSPERGPSMEEVAKRANYQGNHSLLLIERLSDPRIHDQVVDLWFAYERLEHKEKAKSREDVAKEFDRRLENAQTSTPVNFEGTHGGPLDPDDPLRETVPIGMTVGGKTRNVAYMSAVEAHEKGHYLRPFSGQSFREHFKNAIDTESIELSDSRWDEMQADPKFQEAQRIEPDLSFSRDAVTERVRSNLSEPYEIVERMSQLKNYFGMKGNETFSPNHLSYAREHYIHDTGIDNGMFEFFAAITPETEKEFLRLINNSGI
;
A
#
# COMPACT_ATOMS: atom_id res chain seq x y z
N MET A 1 32.71 12.13 34.52
CA MET A 1 32.86 11.32 33.28
C MET A 1 31.87 11.89 32.30
N ILE A 2 32.34 12.42 31.18
CA ILE A 2 31.48 12.93 30.11
C ILE A 2 31.20 11.71 29.23
N GLU A 3 29.97 11.23 29.22
CA GLU A 3 29.56 10.17 28.30
C GLU A 3 29.72 10.67 26.87
N SER A 4 30.55 10.00 26.09
CA SER A 4 30.67 10.23 24.65
C SER A 4 29.29 10.05 24.01
N PRO A 5 28.89 10.92 23.06
CA PRO A 5 27.61 10.78 22.39
C PRO A 5 27.57 9.43 21.67
N LYS A 6 26.52 8.64 21.95
CA LYS A 6 26.25 7.40 21.20
C LYS A 6 26.25 7.74 19.71
N SER A 7 27.11 7.09 18.94
CA SER A 7 27.08 7.17 17.48
C SER A 7 25.66 6.87 17.00
N PRO A 8 25.09 7.63 16.05
CA PRO A 8 23.77 7.31 15.50
C PRO A 8 23.79 5.86 15.03
N GLU A 9 22.84 5.06 15.48
CA GLU A 9 22.69 3.66 15.05
C GLU A 9 22.71 3.63 13.53
N ARG A 10 23.75 3.03 12.95
CA ARG A 10 23.78 2.78 11.51
C ARG A 10 22.65 1.80 11.22
N GLY A 11 21.72 2.20 10.36
CA GLY A 11 20.69 1.30 9.84
C GLY A 11 21.30 0.07 9.14
N PRO A 12 20.48 -0.93 8.78
CA PRO A 12 20.97 -2.17 8.19
C PRO A 12 21.71 -1.90 6.89
N SER A 13 22.79 -2.65 6.65
CA SER A 13 23.54 -2.66 5.40
C SER A 13 22.69 -3.19 4.24
N MET A 14 23.08 -2.90 3.00
CA MET A 14 22.41 -3.44 1.81
C MET A 14 22.40 -4.99 1.79
N GLU A 15 23.44 -5.63 2.33
CA GLU A 15 23.50 -7.09 2.42
C GLU A 15 22.47 -7.65 3.42
N GLU A 16 22.26 -6.97 4.55
CA GLU A 16 21.22 -7.35 5.52
C GLU A 16 19.81 -7.13 4.98
N VAL A 17 19.60 -6.03 4.23
CA VAL A 17 18.34 -5.75 3.52
C VAL A 17 18.04 -6.86 2.50
N ALA A 18 19.02 -7.21 1.66
CA ALA A 18 18.86 -8.24 0.63
C ALA A 18 18.47 -9.60 1.20
N LYS A 19 19.04 -10.00 2.36
CA LYS A 19 18.72 -11.26 3.03
C LYS A 19 17.28 -11.36 3.53
N ARG A 20 16.63 -10.22 3.76
CA ARG A 20 15.25 -10.14 4.26
C ARG A 20 14.23 -9.90 3.16
N ALA A 21 14.68 -9.51 1.97
CA ALA A 21 13.83 -9.23 0.84
C ALA A 21 13.09 -10.49 0.37
N ASN A 22 12.02 -10.28 -0.41
CA ASN A 22 11.19 -11.34 -0.98
C ASN A 22 10.65 -12.30 0.08
N TYR A 23 10.04 -11.74 1.13
CA TYR A 23 9.38 -12.52 2.19
C TYR A 23 8.46 -13.62 1.63
N GLN A 24 8.66 -14.85 2.11
CA GLN A 24 7.95 -16.04 1.61
C GLN A 24 6.76 -16.47 2.49
N GLY A 25 6.46 -15.73 3.56
CA GLY A 25 5.34 -16.04 4.44
C GLY A 25 4.01 -15.45 3.94
N ASN A 26 2.98 -15.51 4.78
CA ASN A 26 1.67 -14.95 4.45
C ASN A 26 1.66 -13.44 4.73
N HIS A 27 1.48 -12.63 3.69
CA HIS A 27 1.50 -11.17 3.78
C HIS A 27 0.34 -10.61 4.60
N SER A 28 -0.83 -11.24 4.56
CA SER A 28 -2.01 -10.82 5.34
C SER A 28 -1.83 -11.06 6.83
N LEU A 29 -1.25 -12.21 7.21
CA LEU A 29 -0.90 -12.47 8.61
C LEU A 29 0.15 -11.48 9.12
N LEU A 30 1.13 -11.14 8.28
CA LEU A 30 2.16 -10.15 8.64
C LEU A 30 1.57 -8.75 8.81
N LEU A 31 0.60 -8.35 7.97
CA LEU A 31 -0.15 -7.10 8.13
C LEU A 31 -0.88 -7.07 9.48
N ILE A 32 -1.64 -8.13 9.80
CA ILE A 32 -2.37 -8.22 11.08
C ILE A 32 -1.40 -8.19 12.26
N GLU A 33 -0.27 -8.91 12.18
CA GLU A 33 0.79 -8.87 13.20
C GLU A 33 1.31 -7.46 13.42
N ARG A 34 1.62 -6.70 12.35
CA ARG A 34 2.06 -5.30 12.47
C ARG A 34 0.99 -4.41 13.10
N LEU A 35 -0.25 -4.48 12.63
CA LEU A 35 -1.34 -3.63 13.11
C LEU A 35 -1.80 -3.98 14.54
N SER A 36 -1.44 -5.17 15.02
CA SER A 36 -1.63 -5.58 16.42
C SER A 36 -0.52 -5.08 17.36
N ASP A 37 0.59 -4.55 16.83
CA ASP A 37 1.63 -3.93 17.66
C ASP A 37 1.06 -2.64 18.30
N PRO A 38 1.17 -2.47 19.62
CA PRO A 38 0.56 -1.33 20.32
C PRO A 38 0.98 0.04 19.76
N ARG A 39 2.22 0.18 19.26
CA ARG A 39 2.70 1.46 18.73
C ARG A 39 2.11 1.75 17.36
N ILE A 40 2.03 0.73 16.50
CA ILE A 40 1.43 0.87 15.17
C ILE A 40 -0.08 1.07 15.29
N HIS A 41 -0.73 0.33 16.19
CA HIS A 41 -2.13 0.52 16.56
C HIS A 41 -2.42 1.97 16.96
N ASP A 42 -1.67 2.49 17.94
CA ASP A 42 -1.85 3.88 18.40
C ASP A 42 -1.62 4.88 17.27
N GLN A 43 -0.66 4.65 16.36
CA GLN A 43 -0.45 5.51 15.19
C GLN A 43 -1.68 5.54 14.26
N VAL A 44 -2.30 4.39 13.97
CA VAL A 44 -3.52 4.34 13.14
C VAL A 44 -4.66 5.07 13.84
N VAL A 45 -4.89 4.78 15.12
CA VAL A 45 -5.97 5.38 15.92
C VAL A 45 -5.80 6.88 16.04
N ASP A 46 -4.58 7.36 16.32
CA ASP A 46 -4.29 8.79 16.47
C ASP A 46 -4.49 9.54 15.15
N LEU A 47 -4.02 8.95 14.04
CA LEU A 47 -4.17 9.57 12.73
C LEU A 47 -5.65 9.62 12.29
N TRP A 48 -6.40 8.53 12.49
CA TRP A 48 -7.83 8.51 12.19
C TRP A 48 -8.62 9.44 13.13
N PHE A 49 -8.29 9.49 14.41
CA PHE A 49 -8.92 10.43 15.33
C PHE A 49 -8.64 11.89 14.97
N ALA A 50 -7.42 12.21 14.51
CA ALA A 50 -7.11 13.55 14.01
C ALA A 50 -7.98 13.92 12.81
N TYR A 51 -8.19 12.99 11.87
CA TYR A 51 -9.14 13.15 10.76
C TYR A 51 -10.58 13.40 11.25
N GLU A 52 -11.09 12.57 12.16
CA GLU A 52 -12.46 12.69 12.70
C GLU A 52 -12.69 14.10 13.26
N ARG A 53 -11.72 14.64 13.99
CA ARG A 53 -11.79 15.99 14.55
C ARG A 53 -11.80 17.09 13.49
N LEU A 54 -11.01 16.94 12.44
CA LEU A 54 -10.88 17.95 11.38
C LEU A 54 -12.09 17.99 10.47
N GLU A 55 -12.62 16.82 10.08
CA GLU A 55 -13.66 16.72 9.04
C GLU A 55 -15.08 16.63 9.60
N HIS A 56 -15.27 15.99 10.75
CA HIS A 56 -16.60 15.75 11.32
C HIS A 56 -16.96 16.69 12.47
N LYS A 57 -15.98 17.43 13.02
CA LYS A 57 -16.16 18.49 14.03
C LYS A 57 -17.06 18.07 15.20
N GLU A 58 -18.29 18.59 15.27
CA GLU A 58 -19.25 18.28 16.35
C GLU A 58 -19.75 16.83 16.33
N LYS A 59 -19.61 16.14 15.19
CA LYS A 59 -19.94 14.71 15.03
C LYS A 59 -18.71 13.81 15.10
N ALA A 60 -17.54 14.36 15.41
CA ALA A 60 -16.31 13.59 15.50
C ALA A 60 -16.44 12.49 16.56
N LYS A 61 -16.05 11.27 16.19
CA LYS A 61 -15.92 10.18 17.16
C LYS A 61 -14.87 10.54 18.21
N SER A 62 -15.05 10.03 19.43
CA SER A 62 -13.97 10.09 20.43
C SER A 62 -12.81 9.18 19.99
N ARG A 63 -11.60 9.44 20.49
CA ARG A 63 -10.45 8.55 20.25
C ARG A 63 -10.75 7.11 20.70
N GLU A 64 -11.48 6.96 21.80
CA GLU A 64 -11.90 5.65 22.31
C GLU A 64 -12.84 4.93 21.34
N ASP A 65 -13.79 5.65 20.73
CA ASP A 65 -14.69 5.07 19.72
C ASP A 65 -13.96 4.70 18.42
N VAL A 66 -12.97 5.52 18.01
CA VAL A 66 -12.08 5.20 16.88
C VAL A 66 -11.27 3.94 17.18
N ALA A 67 -10.68 3.83 18.38
CA ALA A 67 -9.93 2.64 18.79
C ALA A 67 -10.81 1.38 18.79
N LYS A 68 -12.00 1.44 19.38
CA LYS A 68 -12.96 0.32 19.38
C LYS A 68 -13.36 -0.12 17.97
N GLU A 69 -13.60 0.85 17.09
CA GLU A 69 -13.92 0.55 15.70
C GLU A 69 -12.73 -0.08 14.96
N PHE A 70 -11.51 0.42 15.17
CA PHE A 70 -10.31 -0.19 14.62
C PHE A 70 -10.10 -1.62 15.11
N ASP A 71 -10.22 -1.87 16.42
CA ASP A 71 -10.10 -3.21 17.02
C ASP A 71 -11.12 -4.19 16.43
N ARG A 72 -12.38 -3.76 16.29
CA ARG A 72 -13.44 -4.56 15.66
C ARG A 72 -13.09 -4.92 14.22
N ARG A 73 -12.57 -3.97 13.44
CA ARG A 73 -12.14 -4.21 12.06
C ARG A 73 -10.95 -5.16 12.00
N LEU A 74 -9.99 -5.01 12.91
CA LEU A 74 -8.82 -5.88 13.02
C LEU A 74 -9.22 -7.33 13.31
N GLU A 75 -10.13 -7.54 14.27
CA GLU A 75 -10.68 -8.87 14.57
C GLU A 75 -11.41 -9.48 13.35
N ASN A 76 -12.21 -8.68 12.65
CA ASN A 76 -12.92 -9.12 11.44
C ASN A 76 -11.96 -9.48 10.30
N ALA A 77 -10.92 -8.68 10.07
CA ALA A 77 -9.92 -8.92 9.03
C ALA A 77 -9.03 -10.13 9.35
N GLN A 78 -8.84 -10.44 10.63
CA GLN A 78 -8.14 -11.65 11.07
C GLN A 78 -8.97 -12.92 10.86
N THR A 79 -10.29 -12.85 11.03
CA THR A 79 -11.16 -14.05 11.03
C THR A 79 -11.86 -14.34 9.71
N SER A 80 -11.87 -13.39 8.76
CA SER A 80 -12.58 -13.57 7.49
C SER A 80 -11.92 -12.84 6.33
N THR A 81 -12.20 -13.29 5.11
CA THR A 81 -11.76 -12.66 3.86
C THR A 81 -12.89 -12.78 2.84
N PRO A 82 -13.51 -11.67 2.46
CA PRO A 82 -14.52 -11.67 1.41
C PRO A 82 -13.85 -12.06 0.10
N VAL A 83 -14.47 -12.96 -0.64
CA VAL A 83 -13.93 -13.46 -1.90
C VAL A 83 -14.92 -13.23 -3.03
N ASN A 84 -14.41 -12.88 -4.21
CA ASN A 84 -15.20 -12.92 -5.44
C ASN A 84 -14.71 -14.07 -6.32
N PHE A 85 -15.64 -14.75 -6.98
CA PHE A 85 -15.36 -15.87 -7.89
C PHE A 85 -15.39 -15.47 -9.37
N GLU A 86 -15.63 -14.19 -9.65
CA GLU A 86 -15.65 -13.63 -11.00
C GLU A 86 -14.23 -13.45 -11.56
N GLY A 87 -13.21 -13.48 -10.70
CA GLY A 87 -11.80 -13.48 -11.10
C GLY A 87 -11.26 -12.12 -11.54
N THR A 88 -12.00 -11.04 -11.30
CA THR A 88 -11.68 -9.65 -11.64
C THR A 88 -11.44 -8.80 -10.38
N HIS A 89 -10.52 -7.82 -10.47
CA HIS A 89 -10.37 -6.80 -9.41
C HIS A 89 -11.58 -5.86 -9.40
N GLY A 90 -11.93 -5.34 -8.22
CA GLY A 90 -13.10 -4.46 -8.06
C GLY A 90 -14.44 -5.18 -8.14
N GLY A 91 -14.47 -6.47 -7.76
CA GLY A 91 -15.72 -7.22 -7.58
C GLY A 91 -16.64 -6.56 -6.54
N PRO A 92 -17.91 -6.99 -6.45
CA PRO A 92 -18.86 -6.39 -5.52
C PRO A 92 -18.28 -6.35 -4.11
N LEU A 93 -18.52 -5.24 -3.40
CA LEU A 93 -18.20 -5.13 -1.98
C LEU A 93 -18.86 -6.27 -1.21
N ASP A 94 -18.28 -6.67 -0.08
CA ASP A 94 -18.90 -7.67 0.80
C ASP A 94 -20.36 -7.26 1.08
N PRO A 95 -21.36 -8.08 0.73
CA PRO A 95 -22.76 -7.73 0.92
C PRO A 95 -23.13 -7.52 2.39
N ASP A 96 -22.35 -8.11 3.31
CA ASP A 96 -22.54 -7.98 4.76
C ASP A 96 -21.76 -6.80 5.37
N ASP A 97 -20.72 -6.31 4.68
CA ASP A 97 -19.94 -5.13 5.09
C ASP A 97 -19.41 -4.37 3.84
N PRO A 98 -20.13 -3.35 3.34
CA PRO A 98 -19.79 -2.67 2.10
C PRO A 98 -18.48 -1.86 2.19
N LEU A 99 -17.80 -1.86 3.33
CA LEU A 99 -16.47 -1.26 3.48
C LEU A 99 -15.34 -2.25 3.19
N ARG A 100 -15.67 -3.53 2.94
CA ARG A 100 -14.67 -4.58 2.68
C ARG A 100 -14.60 -4.89 1.20
N GLU A 101 -13.41 -4.73 0.66
CA GLU A 101 -13.09 -5.15 -0.69
C GLU A 101 -12.97 -6.68 -0.76
N THR A 102 -13.34 -7.24 -1.91
CA THR A 102 -13.28 -8.69 -2.15
C THR A 102 -11.97 -9.09 -2.80
N VAL A 103 -11.40 -10.20 -2.34
CA VAL A 103 -10.22 -10.81 -2.98
C VAL A 103 -10.67 -11.67 -4.16
N PRO A 104 -10.16 -11.44 -5.38
CA PRO A 104 -10.53 -12.27 -6.52
C PRO A 104 -9.86 -13.64 -6.47
N ILE A 105 -10.66 -14.68 -6.27
CA ILE A 105 -10.18 -16.06 -6.30
C ILE A 105 -10.11 -16.54 -7.75
N GLY A 106 -9.05 -17.25 -8.09
CA GLY A 106 -8.81 -17.72 -9.46
C GLY A 106 -8.31 -16.62 -10.40
N MET A 107 -7.90 -15.47 -9.85
CA MET A 107 -7.33 -14.38 -10.63
C MET A 107 -6.18 -14.90 -11.51
N THR A 108 -6.26 -14.57 -12.80
CA THR A 108 -5.16 -14.77 -13.75
C THR A 108 -4.55 -13.42 -14.12
N VAL A 109 -3.23 -13.39 -14.24
CA VAL A 109 -2.53 -12.21 -14.76
C VAL A 109 -1.55 -12.68 -15.82
N GLY A 110 -1.61 -12.07 -17.01
CA GLY A 110 -0.86 -12.55 -18.17
C GLY A 110 -1.18 -14.00 -18.53
N GLY A 111 -2.44 -14.43 -18.33
CA GLY A 111 -2.91 -15.79 -18.62
C GLY A 111 -2.39 -16.87 -17.66
N LYS A 112 -1.73 -16.50 -16.56
CA LYS A 112 -1.22 -17.44 -15.55
C LYS A 112 -1.96 -17.29 -14.23
N THR A 113 -2.36 -18.41 -13.64
CA THR A 113 -2.85 -18.47 -12.27
C THR A 113 -1.74 -18.03 -11.31
N ARG A 114 -2.10 -17.18 -10.35
CA ARG A 114 -1.16 -16.66 -9.35
C ARG A 114 -0.90 -17.67 -8.24
N ASN A 115 0.32 -17.65 -7.70
CA ASN A 115 0.69 -18.51 -6.59
C ASN A 115 0.14 -17.96 -5.26
N VAL A 116 0.27 -18.75 -4.20
CA VAL A 116 -0.24 -18.40 -2.85
C VAL A 116 0.41 -17.12 -2.33
N ALA A 117 1.71 -16.91 -2.55
CA ALA A 117 2.41 -15.71 -2.11
C ALA A 117 1.80 -14.44 -2.72
N TYR A 118 1.60 -14.43 -4.04
CA TYR A 118 0.95 -13.33 -4.77
C TYR A 118 -0.46 -13.08 -4.23
N MET A 119 -1.27 -14.14 -4.07
CA MET A 119 -2.64 -13.98 -3.56
C MET A 119 -2.67 -13.46 -2.13
N SER A 120 -1.72 -13.85 -1.28
CA SER A 120 -1.61 -13.28 0.08
C SER A 120 -1.22 -11.80 0.06
N ALA A 121 -0.42 -11.37 -0.92
CA ALA A 121 -0.05 -9.96 -1.08
C ALA A 121 -1.26 -9.12 -1.54
N VAL A 122 -2.09 -9.66 -2.44
CA VAL A 122 -3.38 -9.05 -2.82
C VAL A 122 -4.31 -8.98 -1.61
N GLU A 123 -4.51 -10.09 -0.89
CA GLU A 123 -5.37 -10.11 0.30
C GLU A 123 -4.90 -9.11 1.37
N ALA A 124 -3.58 -8.98 1.59
CA ALA A 124 -3.03 -7.97 2.48
C ALA A 124 -3.38 -6.54 2.04
N HIS A 125 -3.29 -6.25 0.74
CA HIS A 125 -3.64 -4.95 0.19
C HIS A 125 -5.11 -4.61 0.45
N GLU A 126 -6.04 -5.50 0.07
CA GLU A 126 -7.48 -5.28 0.25
C GLU A 126 -7.88 -5.16 1.73
N LYS A 127 -7.27 -5.98 2.61
CA LYS A 127 -7.49 -5.86 4.07
C LYS A 127 -6.96 -4.56 4.62
N GLY A 128 -5.89 -4.04 4.07
CA GLY A 128 -5.32 -2.78 4.49
C GLY A 128 -6.26 -1.61 4.24
N HIS A 129 -6.95 -1.55 3.09
CA HIS A 129 -7.99 -0.55 2.81
C HIS A 129 -9.11 -0.56 3.86
N TYR A 130 -9.54 -1.75 4.29
CA TYR A 130 -10.55 -1.89 5.35
C TYR A 130 -10.05 -1.39 6.72
N LEU A 131 -8.81 -1.73 7.07
CA LEU A 131 -8.21 -1.43 8.37
C LEU A 131 -7.74 0.03 8.48
N ARG A 132 -7.35 0.64 7.38
CA ARG A 132 -6.86 2.02 7.27
C ARG A 132 -7.73 2.77 6.27
N PRO A 133 -8.93 3.21 6.69
CA PRO A 133 -9.87 3.93 5.81
C PRO A 133 -9.42 5.38 5.58
N PHE A 134 -8.19 5.57 5.11
CA PHE A 134 -7.53 6.85 4.95
C PHE A 134 -8.00 7.50 3.65
N SER A 135 -9.21 8.03 3.68
CA SER A 135 -9.87 8.72 2.58
C SER A 135 -10.29 10.12 3.00
N GLY A 136 -10.25 11.09 2.09
CA GLY A 136 -10.67 12.48 2.36
C GLY A 136 -9.53 13.48 2.40
N GLN A 137 -9.88 14.76 2.56
CA GLN A 137 -8.95 15.87 2.32
C GLN A 137 -7.83 15.93 3.35
N SER A 138 -8.10 15.61 4.62
CA SER A 138 -7.11 15.67 5.69
C SER A 138 -6.04 14.60 5.53
N PHE A 139 -6.41 13.40 5.07
CA PHE A 139 -5.44 12.37 4.72
C PHE A 139 -4.65 12.74 3.47
N ARG A 140 -5.29 13.30 2.43
CA ARG A 140 -4.56 13.84 1.27
C ARG A 140 -3.50 14.83 1.71
N GLU A 141 -3.85 15.75 2.61
CA GLU A 141 -2.90 16.73 3.13
C GLU A 141 -1.77 16.11 3.95
N HIS A 142 -2.04 15.02 4.69
CA HIS A 142 -1.02 14.29 5.46
C HIS A 142 -0.03 13.53 4.56
N PHE A 143 -0.49 12.99 3.44
CA PHE A 143 0.31 12.13 2.56
C PHE A 143 0.83 12.83 1.28
N LYS A 144 0.33 14.02 0.92
CA LYS A 144 0.66 14.69 -0.37
C LYS A 144 2.15 14.92 -0.63
N ASN A 145 2.96 15.03 0.42
CA ASN A 145 4.39 15.31 0.29
C ASN A 145 5.23 14.01 0.30
N ALA A 146 4.58 12.84 0.44
CA ALA A 146 5.25 11.54 0.42
C ALA A 146 5.71 11.14 -0.98
N ILE A 147 5.01 11.63 -2.00
CA ILE A 147 5.23 11.31 -3.41
C ILE A 147 4.96 12.56 -4.25
N ASP A 148 5.55 12.60 -5.42
CA ASP A 148 5.31 13.59 -6.48
C ASP A 148 4.67 12.87 -7.65
N THR A 149 3.34 12.93 -7.77
CA THR A 149 2.65 12.27 -8.89
C THR A 149 2.94 12.95 -10.23
N GLU A 150 3.37 14.22 -10.23
CA GLU A 150 3.72 14.93 -11.47
C GLU A 150 5.04 14.43 -12.07
N SER A 151 5.90 13.81 -11.28
CA SER A 151 7.12 13.14 -11.78
C SER A 151 6.84 11.83 -12.51
N ILE A 152 5.62 11.31 -12.44
CA ILE A 152 5.23 10.09 -13.15
C ILE A 152 5.14 10.42 -14.63
N GLU A 153 6.09 9.89 -15.39
CA GLU A 153 6.14 10.01 -16.84
C GLU A 153 6.13 8.63 -17.52
N LEU A 154 5.16 8.50 -18.43
CA LEU A 154 5.05 7.54 -19.51
C LEU A 154 6.21 6.61 -19.89
N SER A 155 7.44 7.08 -20.14
CA SER A 155 8.45 6.54 -21.11
C SER A 155 7.95 5.75 -22.35
N ASP A 156 8.59 5.89 -23.50
CA ASP A 156 8.13 5.18 -24.72
C ASP A 156 8.15 3.65 -24.52
N SER A 157 9.21 3.13 -23.91
CA SER A 157 9.34 1.69 -23.64
C SER A 157 8.28 1.17 -22.67
N ARG A 158 7.99 1.91 -21.59
CA ARG A 158 6.98 1.51 -20.60
C ARG A 158 5.57 1.57 -21.20
N TRP A 159 5.29 2.59 -22.02
CA TRP A 159 4.03 2.66 -22.76
C TRP A 159 3.86 1.46 -23.70
N ASP A 160 4.89 1.11 -24.46
CA ASP A 160 4.87 -0.06 -25.35
C ASP A 160 4.66 -1.37 -24.56
N GLU A 161 5.33 -1.53 -23.42
CA GLU A 161 5.13 -2.67 -22.50
C GLU A 161 3.69 -2.76 -21.99
N MET A 162 3.09 -1.63 -21.58
CA MET A 162 1.70 -1.58 -21.13
C MET A 162 0.74 -1.94 -22.26
N GLN A 163 0.96 -1.43 -23.48
CA GLN A 163 0.13 -1.75 -24.64
C GLN A 163 0.23 -3.23 -25.06
N ALA A 164 1.38 -3.85 -24.81
CA ALA A 164 1.59 -5.27 -25.03
C ALA A 164 0.99 -6.16 -23.92
N ASP A 165 0.66 -5.62 -22.74
CA ASP A 165 0.06 -6.39 -21.66
C ASP A 165 -1.37 -6.85 -22.03
N PRO A 166 -1.65 -8.17 -22.02
CA PRO A 166 -2.99 -8.69 -22.29
C PRO A 166 -4.10 -8.07 -21.42
N LYS A 167 -3.80 -7.63 -20.20
CA LYS A 167 -4.75 -6.94 -19.32
C LYS A 167 -5.14 -5.58 -19.87
N PHE A 168 -4.18 -4.83 -20.39
CA PHE A 168 -4.44 -3.51 -20.96
C PHE A 168 -5.30 -3.65 -22.22
N GLN A 169 -5.00 -4.66 -23.05
CA GLN A 169 -5.81 -5.00 -24.22
C GLN A 169 -7.22 -5.45 -23.85
N GLU A 170 -7.39 -6.21 -22.76
CA GLU A 170 -8.71 -6.62 -22.28
C GLU A 170 -9.50 -5.44 -21.72
N ALA A 171 -8.87 -4.56 -20.92
CA ALA A 171 -9.51 -3.35 -20.42
C ALA A 171 -10.02 -2.46 -21.57
N GLN A 172 -9.22 -2.31 -22.63
CA GLN A 172 -9.63 -1.62 -23.86
C GLN A 172 -10.85 -2.23 -24.53
N ARG A 173 -10.99 -3.57 -24.50
CA ARG A 173 -12.14 -4.26 -25.09
C ARG A 173 -13.42 -4.06 -24.28
N ILE A 174 -13.32 -4.09 -22.95
CA ILE A 174 -14.47 -3.99 -22.05
C ILE A 174 -14.97 -2.55 -21.96
N GLU A 175 -14.07 -1.57 -22.05
CA GLU A 175 -14.36 -0.15 -21.87
C GLU A 175 -14.03 0.67 -23.13
N PRO A 176 -14.63 0.40 -24.31
CA PRO A 176 -14.21 1.00 -25.58
C PRO A 176 -14.39 2.53 -25.65
N ASP A 177 -15.24 3.08 -24.78
CA ASP A 177 -15.52 4.52 -24.69
C ASP A 177 -14.50 5.29 -23.83
N LEU A 178 -13.63 4.59 -23.09
CA LEU A 178 -12.56 5.21 -22.31
C LEU A 178 -11.39 5.58 -23.24
N SER A 179 -10.83 6.78 -23.06
CA SER A 179 -9.61 7.19 -23.76
C SER A 179 -8.43 6.40 -23.21
N PHE A 180 -7.84 5.53 -24.02
CA PHE A 180 -6.57 4.85 -23.73
C PHE A 180 -5.38 5.56 -24.39
N SER A 181 -5.43 6.89 -24.49
CA SER A 181 -4.25 7.68 -24.82
C SER A 181 -3.24 7.60 -23.67
N ARG A 182 -1.95 7.80 -23.99
CA ARG A 182 -0.89 7.84 -22.99
C ARG A 182 -1.16 8.86 -21.89
N ASP A 183 -1.64 10.04 -22.26
CA ASP A 183 -1.97 11.11 -21.32
C ASP A 183 -3.14 10.70 -20.39
N ALA A 184 -4.20 10.08 -20.94
CA ALA A 184 -5.33 9.64 -20.14
C ALA A 184 -4.97 8.51 -19.16
N VAL A 185 -4.12 7.58 -19.59
CA VAL A 185 -3.60 6.51 -18.72
C VAL A 185 -2.67 7.09 -17.65
N THR A 186 -1.79 8.00 -18.03
CA THR A 186 -0.89 8.69 -17.08
C THR A 186 -1.71 9.42 -16.02
N GLU A 187 -2.73 10.18 -16.42
CA GLU A 187 -3.61 10.90 -15.50
C GLU A 187 -4.39 9.95 -14.57
N ARG A 188 -4.87 8.82 -15.09
CA ARG A 188 -5.52 7.79 -14.26
C ARG A 188 -4.56 7.21 -13.21
N VAL A 189 -3.32 6.93 -13.57
CA VAL A 189 -2.29 6.44 -12.64
C VAL A 189 -1.98 7.50 -11.58
N ARG A 190 -1.79 8.76 -11.98
CA ARG A 190 -1.54 9.89 -11.08
C ARG A 190 -2.69 10.07 -10.09
N SER A 191 -3.93 10.08 -10.60
CA SER A 191 -5.13 10.18 -9.78
C SER A 191 -5.21 9.05 -8.75
N ASN A 192 -5.00 7.80 -9.18
CA ASN A 192 -5.01 6.64 -8.29
C ASN A 192 -3.91 6.71 -7.21
N LEU A 193 -2.67 7.01 -7.61
CA LEU A 193 -1.55 7.11 -6.66
C LEU A 193 -1.63 8.34 -5.76
N SER A 194 -2.44 9.36 -6.10
CA SER A 194 -2.71 10.51 -5.23
C SER A 194 -3.69 10.19 -4.09
N GLU A 195 -4.35 9.03 -4.13
CA GLU A 195 -5.26 8.59 -3.07
C GLU A 195 -4.49 8.08 -1.85
N PRO A 196 -4.77 8.60 -0.63
CA PRO A 196 -3.97 8.23 0.54
C PRO A 196 -4.06 6.75 0.91
N TYR A 197 -5.23 6.13 0.72
CA TYR A 197 -5.43 4.70 0.97
C TYR A 197 -4.53 3.84 0.06
N GLU A 198 -4.36 4.20 -1.22
CA GLU A 198 -3.41 3.53 -2.11
C GLU A 198 -1.94 3.74 -1.69
N ILE A 199 -1.56 4.98 -1.35
CA ILE A 199 -0.18 5.29 -0.90
C ILE A 199 0.21 4.41 0.29
N VAL A 200 -0.68 4.34 1.28
CA VAL A 200 -0.47 3.60 2.54
C VAL A 200 -0.36 2.11 2.29
N GLU A 201 -1.19 1.56 1.38
CA GLU A 201 -1.08 0.14 1.06
C GLU A 201 0.17 -0.21 0.25
N ARG A 202 0.73 0.74 -0.51
CA ARG A 202 1.97 0.53 -1.25
C ARG A 202 3.16 0.59 -0.30
N MET A 203 3.13 1.51 0.66
CA MET A 203 4.06 1.51 1.79
C MET A 203 3.98 0.20 2.61
N SER A 204 2.78 -0.33 2.85
CA SER A 204 2.54 -1.61 3.53
C SER A 204 3.08 -2.81 2.73
N GLN A 205 2.87 -2.81 1.42
CA GLN A 205 3.46 -3.81 0.50
C GLN A 205 4.99 -3.84 0.60
N LEU A 206 5.63 -2.68 0.69
CA LEU A 206 7.08 -2.58 0.87
C LEU A 206 7.55 -3.16 2.20
N LYS A 207 6.86 -2.89 3.32
CA LYS A 207 7.18 -3.53 4.60
C LYS A 207 6.98 -5.04 4.55
N ASN A 208 5.94 -5.50 3.86
CA ASN A 208 5.70 -6.93 3.66
C ASN A 208 6.82 -7.59 2.85
N TYR A 209 7.33 -6.94 1.81
CA TYR A 209 8.42 -7.46 0.99
C TYR A 209 9.68 -7.81 1.80
N PHE A 210 9.95 -7.08 2.89
CA PHE A 210 11.08 -7.35 3.79
C PHE A 210 10.70 -8.15 5.05
N GLY A 211 9.48 -8.67 5.12
CA GLY A 211 9.00 -9.43 6.28
C GLY A 211 9.00 -8.62 7.58
N MET A 212 8.79 -7.31 7.52
CA MET A 212 8.85 -6.43 8.68
C MET A 212 7.68 -6.67 9.63
N LYS A 213 8.00 -6.86 10.91
CA LYS A 213 7.10 -7.12 12.03
C LYS A 213 7.04 -5.91 12.97
N GLY A 214 5.93 -5.80 13.69
CA GLY A 214 5.68 -4.72 14.65
C GLY A 214 6.11 -3.34 14.13
N ASN A 215 6.89 -2.64 14.93
CA ASN A 215 7.36 -1.28 14.64
C ASN A 215 8.75 -1.20 13.99
N GLU A 216 9.18 -2.24 13.27
CA GLU A 216 10.46 -2.23 12.54
C GLU A 216 10.56 -1.06 11.55
N THR A 217 11.76 -0.48 11.45
CA THR A 217 12.03 0.72 10.66
C THR A 217 12.38 0.39 9.22
N PHE A 218 11.60 0.95 8.29
CA PHE A 218 11.92 1.00 6.87
C PHE A 218 12.95 2.10 6.60
N SER A 219 14.14 1.70 6.18
CA SER A 219 15.30 2.60 6.03
C SER A 219 15.52 3.03 4.56
N PRO A 220 16.38 4.03 4.29
CA PRO A 220 16.76 4.38 2.91
C PRO A 220 17.28 3.19 2.10
N ASN A 221 18.08 2.31 2.71
CA ASN A 221 18.60 1.11 2.05
C ASN A 221 17.48 0.14 1.64
N HIS A 222 16.40 0.04 2.42
CA HIS A 222 15.23 -0.75 2.03
C HIS A 222 14.53 -0.14 0.80
N LEU A 223 14.39 1.19 0.76
CA LEU A 223 13.81 1.88 -0.38
C LEU A 223 14.66 1.67 -1.65
N SER A 224 15.97 1.89 -1.56
CA SER A 224 16.89 1.69 -2.68
C SER A 224 16.84 0.26 -3.20
N TYR A 225 16.88 -0.73 -2.31
CA TYR A 225 16.78 -2.14 -2.70
C TYR A 225 15.44 -2.46 -3.36
N ALA A 226 14.33 -1.99 -2.80
CA ALA A 226 13.00 -2.25 -3.35
C ALA A 226 12.81 -1.63 -4.75
N ARG A 227 13.32 -0.41 -4.99
CA ARG A 227 13.28 0.23 -6.32
C ARG A 227 13.92 -0.65 -7.40
N GLU A 228 15.04 -1.31 -7.07
CA GLU A 228 15.80 -2.12 -8.02
C GLU A 228 15.24 -3.53 -8.21
N HIS A 229 14.65 -4.12 -7.16
CA HIS A 229 14.39 -5.56 -7.10
C HIS A 229 12.92 -5.95 -6.96
N TYR A 230 12.04 -5.09 -6.41
CA TYR A 230 10.69 -5.50 -5.99
C TYR A 230 9.87 -6.13 -7.13
N ILE A 231 9.77 -5.46 -8.28
CA ILE A 231 8.93 -5.93 -9.40
C ILE A 231 9.48 -7.23 -9.98
N HIS A 232 10.81 -7.31 -10.12
CA HIS A 232 11.50 -8.50 -10.61
C HIS A 232 11.30 -9.70 -9.67
N ASP A 233 11.50 -9.50 -8.37
CA ASP A 233 11.45 -10.56 -7.38
C ASP A 233 10.04 -11.09 -7.13
N THR A 234 9.05 -10.19 -7.12
CA THR A 234 7.67 -10.53 -6.78
C THR A 234 6.81 -10.85 -8.00
N GLY A 235 7.16 -10.29 -9.17
CA GLY A 235 6.27 -10.26 -10.34
C GLY A 235 4.97 -9.46 -10.10
N ILE A 236 4.93 -8.65 -9.04
CA ILE A 236 3.84 -7.76 -8.67
C ILE A 236 4.27 -6.35 -9.07
N ASP A 237 3.77 -5.86 -10.21
CA ASP A 237 3.86 -4.44 -10.50
C ASP A 237 2.71 -3.72 -9.79
N ASN A 238 1.47 -3.93 -10.22
CA ASN A 238 0.29 -3.30 -9.62
C ASN A 238 0.45 -1.77 -9.45
N GLY A 239 1.16 -1.08 -10.35
CA GLY A 239 1.45 0.35 -10.23
C GLY A 239 2.65 0.68 -9.33
N MET A 240 3.41 -0.32 -8.88
CA MET A 240 4.62 -0.11 -8.08
C MET A 240 5.73 0.53 -8.91
N PHE A 241 5.79 0.29 -10.22
CA PHE A 241 6.73 0.98 -11.10
C PHE A 241 6.54 2.49 -11.01
N GLU A 242 5.30 2.95 -11.22
CA GLU A 242 4.96 4.37 -11.16
C GLU A 242 5.01 4.92 -9.74
N PHE A 243 4.67 4.11 -8.73
CA PHE A 243 4.84 4.49 -7.32
C PHE A 243 6.30 4.76 -6.95
N PHE A 244 7.24 3.93 -7.39
CA PHE A 244 8.66 4.17 -7.17
C PHE A 244 9.17 5.43 -7.89
N ALA A 245 8.67 5.70 -9.10
CA ALA A 245 8.99 6.91 -9.86
C ALA A 245 8.46 8.18 -9.18
N ALA A 246 7.34 8.08 -8.46
CA ALA A 246 6.76 9.19 -7.69
C ALA A 246 7.53 9.49 -6.39
N ILE A 247 8.38 8.59 -5.90
CA ILE A 247 9.25 8.88 -4.75
C ILE A 247 10.53 9.52 -5.29
N THR A 248 10.59 10.84 -5.32
CA THR A 248 11.73 11.63 -5.80
C THR A 248 12.72 11.91 -4.67
N PRO A 249 13.95 12.39 -4.97
CA PRO A 249 14.89 12.83 -3.93
C PRO A 249 14.28 13.87 -2.96
N GLU A 250 13.37 14.71 -3.45
CA GLU A 250 12.70 15.75 -2.69
C GLU A 250 11.64 15.18 -1.73
N THR A 251 10.94 14.11 -2.12
CA THR A 251 9.88 13.49 -1.32
C THR A 251 10.37 12.34 -0.43
N GLU A 252 11.54 11.77 -0.71
CA GLU A 252 12.07 10.58 -0.02
C GLU A 252 12.12 10.71 1.51
N LYS A 253 12.53 11.87 2.02
CA LYS A 253 12.59 12.10 3.48
C LYS A 253 11.20 11.98 4.11
N GLU A 254 10.19 12.55 3.48
CA GLU A 254 8.83 12.55 3.98
C GLU A 254 8.16 11.19 3.79
N PHE A 255 8.41 10.53 2.65
CA PHE A 255 8.06 9.14 2.43
C PHE A 255 8.56 8.25 3.58
N LEU A 256 9.86 8.31 3.90
CA LEU A 256 10.48 7.53 4.97
C LEU A 256 9.93 7.89 6.35
N ARG A 257 9.54 9.15 6.58
CA ARG A 257 8.87 9.54 7.82
C ARG A 257 7.50 8.87 7.92
N LEU A 258 6.69 8.92 6.86
CA LEU A 258 5.32 8.45 6.85
C LEU A 258 5.22 6.92 6.93
N ILE A 259 6.00 6.18 6.14
CA ILE A 259 6.04 4.70 6.20
C ILE A 259 6.39 4.17 7.60
N ASN A 260 7.09 4.95 8.42
CA ASN A 260 7.49 4.55 9.78
C ASN A 260 6.58 5.09 10.89
N ASN A 261 5.71 6.06 10.62
CA ASN A 261 4.97 6.79 11.66
C ASN A 261 3.47 6.98 11.39
N SER A 262 2.94 6.41 10.31
CA SER A 262 1.52 6.54 9.92
C SER A 262 0.74 5.23 10.07
N GLY A 263 1.16 4.33 10.97
CA GLY A 263 0.43 3.09 11.23
C GLY A 263 0.56 2.05 10.10
N ILE A 264 1.77 1.91 9.55
CA ILE A 264 2.06 1.07 8.36
C ILE A 264 2.78 -0.22 8.72
#